data_AF-C5P0M8-F1
#
_entry.id   AF-C5P0M8-F1
#
_cell.length_a   1.000
_cell.length_b   1.000
_cell.length_c   1.000
_cell.angle_alpha   90.00
_cell.angle_beta   90.00
_cell.angle_gamma   90.00
#
_symmetry.space_group_name_H-M   'P 1'
#
loop_
_entity.id
_entity.type
_entity.pdbx_description
1 polymer ?
#
loop_
_entity_poly.entity_id
_entity_poly.type
_entity_poly.pdbx_seq_one_letter_code
_entity_poly.pdbx_strand_id
1 'polypeptide(L)'
;MLRTIPASRTRKRSSSTLKCARTKIVMPLTVLSNHDVRSLLLSLTGDEIRKLQANLAEALRTYSTGNQDPGLLLRESATRYTICRKNGLTTMFLPASTGSSLGFKIMTSAEDCHPGN
;
A
#
# COMPACT_ATOMS: atom_id res chain seq x y z
N MET A 1 61.99 -29.90 31.09
CA MET A 1 61.93 -29.40 29.70
C MET A 1 60.63 -28.63 29.51
N LEU A 2 60.68 -27.30 29.59
CA LEU A 2 59.54 -26.40 29.33
C LEU A 2 59.24 -26.39 27.83
N ARG A 3 57.98 -26.64 27.44
CA ARG A 3 57.49 -26.46 26.06
C ARG A 3 56.82 -25.09 25.94
N THR A 4 57.41 -24.24 25.10
CA THR A 4 56.97 -22.88 24.78
C THR A 4 55.69 -22.91 23.95
N ILE A 5 54.66 -22.17 24.37
CA ILE A 5 53.39 -21.97 23.63
C ILE A 5 53.59 -20.78 22.67
N PRO A 6 53.37 -20.90 21.35
CA PRO A 6 53.49 -19.76 20.44
C PRO A 6 52.28 -18.81 20.52
N ALA A 7 52.60 -17.52 20.41
CA ALA A 7 51.73 -16.38 20.62
C ALA A 7 50.54 -16.28 19.64
N SER A 8 49.44 -15.76 20.18
CA SER A 8 48.16 -15.50 19.50
C SER A 8 48.28 -14.45 18.40
N ARG A 9 47.93 -14.84 17.17
CA ARG A 9 47.88 -13.99 15.99
C ARG A 9 46.66 -13.07 16.05
N THR A 10 46.87 -11.78 16.31
CA THR A 10 45.81 -10.76 16.32
C THR A 10 45.34 -10.47 14.89
N ARG A 11 44.09 -10.82 14.59
CA ARG A 11 43.42 -10.55 13.31
C ARG A 11 42.97 -9.09 13.28
N LYS A 12 43.71 -8.23 12.57
CA LYS A 12 43.29 -6.85 12.27
C LYS A 12 41.95 -6.87 11.53
N ARG A 13 40.88 -6.45 12.19
CA ARG A 13 39.55 -6.25 11.58
C ARG A 13 39.65 -4.99 10.71
N SER A 14 39.70 -5.17 9.39
CA SER A 14 39.59 -4.06 8.44
C SER A 14 38.20 -3.46 8.56
N SER A 15 38.10 -2.28 9.16
CA SER A 15 36.88 -1.50 9.26
C SER A 15 36.61 -0.87 7.90
N SER A 16 35.79 -1.51 7.09
CA SER A 16 35.23 -0.88 5.90
C SER A 16 34.09 0.03 6.35
N THR A 17 34.36 1.32 6.38
CA THR A 17 33.31 2.34 6.47
C THR A 17 32.54 2.33 5.16
N LEU A 18 31.43 1.57 5.14
CA LEU A 18 30.39 1.71 4.13
C LEU A 18 29.88 3.15 4.22
N LYS A 19 30.35 4.01 3.32
CA LYS A 19 29.77 5.34 3.11
C LYS A 19 28.34 5.10 2.62
N CYS A 20 27.38 5.29 3.52
CA CYS A 20 25.97 5.32 3.18
C CYS A 20 25.76 6.49 2.21
N ALA A 21 25.74 6.18 0.91
CA ALA A 21 25.28 7.13 -0.09
C ALA A 21 23.81 7.39 0.21
N ARG A 22 23.50 8.60 0.68
CA ARG A 22 22.14 9.04 0.93
C ARG A 22 21.49 9.31 -0.43
N THR A 23 21.05 8.25 -1.11
CA THR A 23 20.26 8.36 -2.32
C THR A 23 19.01 9.16 -1.95
N LYS A 24 18.88 10.38 -2.47
CA LYS A 24 17.67 11.17 -2.33
C LYS A 24 16.58 10.48 -3.14
N ILE A 25 15.85 9.57 -2.51
CA ILE A 25 14.66 8.98 -3.11
C ILE A 25 13.63 10.11 -3.15
N VAL A 26 13.38 10.66 -4.33
CA VAL A 26 12.28 11.59 -4.58
C VAL A 26 11.09 10.73 -4.99
N MET A 27 10.06 10.66 -4.15
CA MET A 27 8.76 10.09 -4.53
C MET A 27 7.81 11.27 -4.79
N PRO A 28 7.70 11.74 -6.05
CA PRO A 28 6.82 12.86 -6.36
C PRO A 28 5.35 12.44 -6.22
N LEU A 29 4.50 13.40 -5.85
CA LEU A 29 3.06 13.20 -5.86
C LEU A 29 2.53 13.31 -7.29
N THR A 30 1.98 12.22 -7.81
CA THR A 30 1.28 12.21 -9.10
C THR A 30 -0.20 12.53 -8.89
N VAL A 31 -0.73 13.50 -9.61
CA VAL A 31 -2.16 13.88 -9.58
C VAL A 31 -2.78 13.56 -10.94
N LEU A 32 -3.90 12.84 -10.93
CA LEU A 32 -4.71 12.56 -12.12
C LEU A 32 -6.03 13.32 -12.01
N SER A 33 -6.28 14.25 -12.94
CA SER A 33 -7.56 14.96 -13.04
C SER A 33 -8.62 14.10 -13.73
N ASN A 34 -9.87 14.55 -13.68
CA ASN A 34 -10.96 13.89 -14.41
C ASN A 34 -10.69 13.81 -15.92
N HIS A 35 -10.03 14.82 -16.50
CA HIS A 35 -9.64 14.82 -17.90
C HIS A 35 -8.59 13.73 -18.18
N ASP A 36 -7.57 13.62 -17.33
CA ASP A 36 -6.49 12.66 -17.48
C ASP A 36 -7.02 11.23 -17.37
N VAL A 37 -7.88 10.97 -16.39
CA VAL A 37 -8.55 9.67 -16.21
C VAL A 37 -9.41 9.34 -17.44
N ARG A 38 -10.19 10.30 -17.94
CA ARG A 38 -11.02 10.09 -19.14
C ARG A 38 -10.16 9.77 -20.37
N SER A 39 -9.09 10.54 -20.59
CA SER A 39 -8.18 10.31 -21.72
C SER A 39 -7.54 8.93 -21.63
N LEU A 40 -7.05 8.54 -20.45
CA LEU A 40 -6.44 7.22 -20.21
C LEU A 40 -7.42 6.08 -20.48
N LEU A 41 -8.65 6.19 -19.96
CA LEU A 41 -9.67 5.15 -20.15
C LEU A 41 -10.10 5.02 -21.62
N LEU A 42 -10.17 6.13 -22.36
CA LEU A 42 -10.50 6.12 -23.79
C LEU A 42 -9.34 5.66 -24.68
N SER A 43 -8.10 5.70 -24.20
CA SER A 43 -6.93 5.23 -24.95
C SER A 43 -6.64 3.74 -24.80
N LEU A 44 -7.37 3.02 -23.93
CA LEU A 44 -7.13 1.60 -23.70
C LEU A 44 -7.46 0.77 -24.94
N THR A 45 -6.52 -0.09 -25.32
CA THR A 45 -6.73 -1.13 -26.33
C THR A 45 -7.58 -2.28 -25.77
N GLY A 46 -8.13 -3.11 -26.67
CA GLY A 46 -8.91 -4.28 -26.27
C GLY A 46 -8.13 -5.25 -25.38
N ASP A 47 -6.84 -5.44 -25.63
CA ASP A 47 -5.97 -6.32 -24.84
C ASP A 47 -5.69 -5.75 -23.45
N GLU A 48 -5.48 -4.43 -23.34
CA GLU A 48 -5.31 -3.75 -22.06
C GLU A 48 -6.58 -3.82 -21.21
N ILE A 49 -7.76 -3.71 -21.83
CA ILE A 49 -9.04 -3.89 -21.13
C ILE A 49 -9.14 -5.32 -20.57
N ARG A 50 -8.82 -6.35 -21.37
CA ARG A 50 -8.84 -7.75 -20.90
C ARG A 50 -7.85 -7.97 -19.76
N LYS A 51 -6.65 -7.40 -19.85
CA LYS A 51 -5.64 -7.46 -18.79
C LYS A 51 -6.12 -6.78 -17.51
N LEU A 52 -6.74 -5.61 -17.62
CA LEU A 52 -7.31 -4.89 -16.48
C LEU A 52 -8.40 -5.73 -15.78
N GLN A 53 -9.30 -6.33 -16.56
CA GLN A 53 -10.36 -7.19 -16.03
C GLN A 53 -9.80 -8.43 -15.32
N ALA A 54 -8.80 -9.09 -15.90
CA ALA A 54 -8.15 -10.25 -15.29
C ALA A 54 -7.48 -9.89 -13.95
N ASN A 55 -6.73 -8.79 -13.92
CA ASN A 55 -6.07 -8.30 -12.71
C ASN A 55 -7.08 -7.96 -11.61
N LEU A 56 -8.21 -7.34 -11.97
CA LEU A 56 -9.27 -7.02 -11.00
C LEU A 56 -9.94 -8.29 -10.45
N ALA A 57 -10.22 -9.27 -11.30
CA ALA A 57 -10.81 -10.54 -10.88
C ALA A 57 -9.88 -11.29 -9.91
N GLU A 58 -8.57 -11.28 -10.17
CA GLU A 58 -7.57 -11.85 -9.27
C GLU A 58 -7.50 -11.09 -7.94
N ALA A 59 -7.42 -9.76 -7.97
CA ALA A 59 -7.38 -8.95 -6.75
C ALA A 59 -8.61 -9.17 -5.86
N LEU A 60 -9.81 -9.22 -6.45
CA LEU A 60 -11.05 -9.50 -5.72
C LEU A 60 -11.08 -10.92 -5.16
N ARG A 61 -10.57 -11.91 -5.91
CA ARG A 61 -10.43 -13.28 -5.42
C ARG A 61 -9.53 -13.32 -4.19
N THR A 62 -8.32 -12.76 -4.28
CA THR A 62 -7.34 -12.77 -3.19
C THR A 62 -7.82 -12.01 -1.96
N TYR A 63 -8.53 -10.90 -2.16
CA TYR A 63 -9.21 -10.18 -1.08
C TYR A 63 -10.27 -11.06 -0.38
N SER A 64 -11.09 -11.78 -1.16
CA SER A 64 -12.19 -12.58 -0.64
C SER A 64 -11.75 -13.87 0.04
N THR A 65 -10.64 -14.48 -0.40
CA THR A 65 -10.12 -15.73 0.16
C THR A 65 -9.20 -15.51 1.37
N GLY A 66 -8.88 -14.26 1.72
CA GLY A 66 -8.07 -13.95 2.89
C GLY A 66 -6.62 -14.42 2.78
N ASN A 67 -6.12 -14.73 1.58
CA ASN A 67 -4.75 -15.21 1.34
C ASN A 67 -3.69 -14.08 1.42
N GLN A 68 -3.98 -13.06 2.22
CA GLN A 68 -3.04 -12.01 2.60
C GLN A 68 -2.34 -12.46 3.90
N ASP A 69 -1.07 -12.11 4.06
CA ASP A 69 -0.22 -12.44 5.20
C ASP A 69 -0.97 -12.53 6.56
N PRO A 70 -0.77 -13.57 7.39
CA PRO A 70 -1.57 -13.83 8.60
C PRO A 70 -1.62 -12.69 9.64
N GLY A 71 -0.79 -11.65 9.53
CA GLY A 71 -0.89 -10.43 10.35
C GLY A 71 -2.00 -9.44 9.94
N LEU A 72 -2.62 -9.67 8.78
CA LEU A 72 -3.54 -8.74 8.08
C LEU A 72 -4.99 -9.26 8.06
N LEU A 73 -5.26 -10.30 8.86
CA LEU A 73 -6.54 -10.97 8.94
C LEU A 73 -7.64 -9.99 9.40
N LEU A 74 -8.59 -9.76 8.49
CA LEU A 74 -9.98 -9.36 8.75
C LEU A 74 -10.28 -7.94 9.28
N ARG A 75 -9.28 -7.12 9.65
CA ARG A 75 -9.57 -5.79 10.23
C ARG A 75 -9.36 -4.59 9.30
N GLU A 76 -8.66 -4.77 8.18
CA GLU A 76 -8.18 -3.64 7.37
C GLU A 76 -9.12 -3.22 6.23
N SER A 77 -10.16 -3.99 5.95
CA SER A 77 -11.23 -3.59 5.02
C SER A 77 -12.53 -3.16 5.71
N ALA A 78 -12.60 -3.30 7.02
CA ALA A 78 -13.85 -3.15 7.78
C ALA A 78 -14.03 -1.77 8.43
N THR A 79 -12.98 -0.95 8.55
CA THR A 79 -13.11 0.35 9.23
C THR A 79 -13.41 1.46 8.23
N ARG A 80 -14.64 1.46 7.73
CA ARG A 80 -15.22 2.62 7.04
C ARG A 80 -15.54 3.69 8.10
N TYR A 81 -15.03 4.89 7.91
CA TYR A 81 -15.43 6.04 8.74
C TYR A 81 -16.45 6.86 7.98
N THR A 82 -17.57 7.14 8.62
CA THR A 82 -18.64 7.95 8.05
C THR A 82 -18.82 9.20 8.89
N ILE A 83 -18.73 10.38 8.27
CA ILE A 83 -19.00 11.66 8.91
C ILE A 83 -20.31 12.20 8.34
N CYS A 84 -21.31 12.29 9.21
CA CYS A 84 -22.61 12.86 8.89
C CYS A 84 -22.64 14.34 9.24
N ARG A 85 -22.94 15.18 8.25
CA ARG A 85 -23.06 16.63 8.43
C ARG A 85 -24.53 17.01 8.67
N LYS A 86 -24.75 18.10 9.40
CA LYS A 86 -26.10 18.62 9.72
C LYS A 86 -26.92 18.99 8.47
N ASN A 87 -26.27 19.17 7.32
CA ASN A 87 -26.91 19.51 6.04
C ASN A 87 -27.30 18.28 5.20
N GLY A 88 -27.34 17.08 5.80
CA GLY A 88 -27.69 15.85 5.09
C GLY A 88 -26.58 15.30 4.18
N LEU A 89 -25.37 15.86 4.22
CA LEU A 89 -24.23 15.31 3.49
C LEU A 89 -23.48 14.29 4.35
N THR A 90 -23.15 13.17 3.72
CA THR A 90 -22.43 12.07 4.35
C THR A 90 -21.09 11.87 3.63
N THR A 91 -19.98 12.01 4.36
CA THR A 91 -18.63 11.75 3.82
C THR A 91 -18.12 10.41 4.34
N MET A 92 -17.81 9.49 3.43
CA MET A 92 -17.24 8.17 3.74
C MET A 92 -15.74 8.15 3.42
N PHE A 93 -14.96 7.63 4.36
CA PHE A 93 -13.53 7.31 4.21
C PHE A 93 -13.38 5.80 4.15
N LEU A 94 -12.77 5.31 3.08
CA LEU A 94 -12.60 3.90 2.77
C LEU A 94 -11.10 3.58 2.63
N PRO A 95 -10.39 3.26 3.72
CA PRO A 95 -9.02 2.79 3.66
C PRO A 95 -8.95 1.34 3.15
N ALA A 96 -7.84 1.01 2.50
CA ALA A 96 -7.48 -0.36 2.13
C ALA A 96 -5.95 -0.48 2.08
N SER A 97 -5.40 -1.52 2.71
CA SER A 97 -3.98 -1.81 2.70
C SER A 97 -3.70 -3.17 2.08
N THR A 98 -2.49 -3.28 1.56
CA THR A 98 -1.83 -4.52 1.16
C THR A 98 -0.47 -4.57 1.84
N GLY A 99 0.27 -5.67 1.74
CA GLY A 99 1.60 -5.78 2.36
C GLY A 99 2.63 -4.74 1.90
N SER A 100 2.39 -4.05 0.78
CA SER A 100 3.33 -3.07 0.21
C SER A 100 2.74 -1.69 -0.09
N SER A 101 1.42 -1.50 0.06
CA SER A 101 0.76 -0.24 -0.29
C SER A 101 -0.47 0.05 0.57
N LEU A 102 -0.77 1.34 0.72
CA LEU A 102 -1.97 1.86 1.39
C LEU A 102 -2.74 2.74 0.39
N GLY A 103 -4.02 2.46 0.21
CA GLY A 103 -4.96 3.27 -0.56
C GLY A 103 -6.10 3.79 0.31
N PHE A 104 -6.67 4.93 -0.07
CA PHE A 104 -7.87 5.47 0.57
C PHE A 104 -8.78 6.10 -0.47
N LYS A 105 -10.08 5.85 -0.35
CA LYS A 105 -11.12 6.50 -1.16
C LYS A 105 -11.98 7.37 -0.26
N ILE A 106 -12.16 8.63 -0.65
CA ILE A 106 -13.04 9.58 0.03
C ILE A 106 -14.22 9.84 -0.90
N MET A 107 -15.44 9.65 -0.39
CA MET A 107 -16.66 9.90 -1.14
C MET A 107 -17.58 10.77 -0.32
N THR A 108 -18.32 11.66 -0.97
CA THR A 108 -19.40 12.41 -0.32
C THR A 108 -20.68 12.17 -1.12
N SER A 109 -21.75 11.84 -0.43
CA SER A 109 -23.07 11.64 -1.01
C SER A 109 -24.14 12.33 -0.16
N ALA A 110 -25.23 12.73 -0.80
CA ALA A 110 -26.43 13.22 -0.13
C ALA A 110 -27.26 12.02 0.32
N GLU A 111 -26.72 11.25 1.27
CA GLU A 111 -27.44 10.16 1.91
C GLU A 111 -27.88 10.69 3.28
N ASP A 112 -29.17 10.59 3.60
CA ASP A 112 -29.63 10.82 4.96
C ASP A 112 -28.85 9.88 5.88
N CYS A 113 -28.15 10.48 6.84
CA CYS A 113 -27.44 9.71 7.85
C CYS A 113 -28.46 8.95 8.68
N HIS A 114 -28.71 7.70 8.33
CA HIS A 114 -29.40 6.78 9.21
C HIS A 114 -28.37 6.26 10.23
N PRO A 115 -28.49 6.63 11.53
CA PRO A 115 -27.80 5.87 12.55
C PRO A 115 -28.33 4.44 12.46
N GLY A 116 -27.48 3.49 12.07
CA GLY A 116 -27.87 2.08 12.04
C GLY A 116 -28.36 1.63 13.43
N ASN A 117 -29.41 0.80 13.43
CA ASN A 117 -29.82 -0.06 14.55
C ASN A 117 -28.64 -0.86 15.12
#